data_AF-A0A212F3E9-F1
#
_entry.id   AF-A0A212F3E9-F1
#
_cell.length_a   1.000
_cell.length_b   1.000
_cell.length_c   1.000
_cell.angle_alpha   90.00
_cell.angle_beta   90.00
_cell.angle_gamma   90.00
#
_symmetry.space_group_name_H-M   'P 1'
#
loop_
_entity.id
_entity.type
_entity.pdbx_description
1 polymer ?
#
loop_
_entity_poly.entity_id
_entity_poly.type
_entity_poly.pdbx_seq_one_letter_code
_entity_poly.pdbx_strand_id
1 'polypeptide(L)'
;MKEKLNQEKVHQARKVLEEKKAELQRTKKQQEELRDKLQRLESKVLVGGENLLDKADCQRRLLETAAKELEARARNEQRLRDDLQKKEAERLDLEERYSSLQEENTAKTRKLKRAVQLLNSAKAELADQQREQQREMEGILDGVRALRRELQLAELVLDAYIPREYQALIEQYVHWNEQLGEWQVRCVAYTGNNMAPGPPAAKSHHHEPPDLSDRYLSYASLSGRGSRLARAASAVPRPHTALRQRQ
;
A
#
# COMPACT_ATOMS: atom_id res chain seq x y z
N MET A 1 14.94 -34.02 -143.67
CA MET A 1 15.49 -34.43 -142.34
C MET A 1 15.67 -33.26 -141.37
N LYS A 2 16.07 -32.04 -141.80
CA LYS A 2 16.27 -30.88 -140.91
C LYS A 2 14.96 -30.20 -140.43
N GLU A 3 13.88 -30.25 -141.20
CA GLU A 3 12.59 -29.63 -140.81
C GLU A 3 11.83 -30.41 -139.74
N LYS A 4 11.92 -31.75 -139.72
CA LYS A 4 11.30 -32.58 -138.68
C LYS A 4 11.93 -32.35 -137.31
N LEU A 5 13.26 -32.17 -137.26
CA LEU A 5 14.00 -31.86 -136.03
C LEU A 5 13.71 -30.44 -135.51
N ASN A 6 13.47 -29.48 -136.39
CA ASN A 6 13.11 -28.12 -136.00
C ASN A 6 11.66 -28.04 -135.48
N GLN A 7 10.76 -28.80 -136.09
CA GLN A 7 9.39 -28.99 -135.58
C GLN A 7 9.40 -29.67 -134.21
N GLU A 8 10.23 -30.69 -133.99
CA GLU A 8 10.39 -31.32 -132.66
C GLU A 8 10.97 -30.36 -131.61
N LYS A 9 11.99 -29.57 -131.94
CA LYS A 9 12.54 -28.55 -131.01
C LYS A 9 11.53 -27.46 -130.67
N VAL A 10 10.75 -27.00 -131.65
CA VAL A 10 9.65 -26.05 -131.42
C VAL A 10 8.53 -26.68 -130.60
N HIS A 11 8.24 -27.97 -130.82
CA HIS A 11 7.22 -28.71 -130.06
C HIS A 11 7.66 -28.99 -128.63
N GLN A 12 8.95 -29.28 -128.39
CA GLN A 12 9.56 -29.42 -127.07
C GLN A 12 9.64 -28.07 -126.35
N ALA A 13 10.06 -27.00 -127.03
CA ALA A 13 10.05 -25.65 -126.47
C ALA A 13 8.62 -25.18 -126.13
N ARG A 14 7.63 -25.50 -126.96
CA ARG A 14 6.20 -25.28 -126.63
C ARG A 14 5.76 -26.11 -125.43
N LYS A 15 6.15 -27.38 -125.32
CA LYS A 15 5.82 -28.23 -124.17
C LYS A 15 6.44 -27.71 -122.87
N VAL A 16 7.73 -27.37 -122.87
CA VAL A 16 8.41 -26.79 -121.69
C VAL A 16 7.82 -25.42 -121.34
N LEU A 17 7.45 -24.60 -122.33
CA LEU A 17 6.78 -23.33 -122.10
C LEU A 17 5.38 -23.52 -121.51
N GLU A 18 4.62 -24.51 -121.98
CA GLU A 18 3.31 -24.88 -121.42
C GLU A 18 3.42 -25.49 -120.01
N GLU A 19 4.44 -26.31 -119.75
CA GLU A 19 4.73 -26.85 -118.41
C GLU A 19 5.13 -25.74 -117.43
N LYS A 20 6.04 -24.84 -117.82
CA LYS A 20 6.40 -23.66 -116.99
C LYS A 20 5.23 -22.70 -116.80
N LYS A 21 4.38 -22.51 -117.82
CA LYS A 21 3.13 -21.74 -117.68
C LYS A 21 2.17 -22.43 -116.71
N ALA A 22 2.04 -23.75 -116.78
CA ALA A 22 1.20 -24.53 -115.87
C ALA A 22 1.73 -24.48 -114.43
N GLU A 23 3.04 -24.55 -114.22
CA GLU A 23 3.69 -24.37 -112.92
C GLU A 23 3.49 -22.95 -112.38
N LEU A 24 3.71 -21.91 -113.19
CA LEU A 24 3.43 -20.51 -112.83
C LEU A 24 1.95 -20.29 -112.50
N GLN A 25 1.04 -20.96 -113.21
CA GLN A 25 -0.38 -20.90 -112.90
C GLN A 25 -0.70 -21.63 -111.59
N ARG A 26 -0.05 -22.76 -111.30
CA ARG A 26 -0.21 -23.47 -110.01
C ARG A 26 0.32 -22.63 -108.85
N THR A 27 1.49 -22.01 -108.99
CA THR A 27 2.05 -21.14 -107.94
C THR A 27 1.23 -19.87 -107.75
N LYS A 28 0.72 -19.25 -108.83
CA LYS A 28 -0.22 -18.13 -108.74
C LYS A 28 -1.52 -18.53 -108.05
N LYS A 29 -2.10 -19.68 -108.40
CA LYS A 29 -3.29 -20.21 -107.71
C LYS A 29 -3.03 -20.48 -106.23
N GLN A 30 -1.86 -21.03 -105.88
CA GLN A 30 -1.46 -21.22 -104.48
C GLN A 30 -1.27 -19.89 -103.73
N GLN A 31 -0.66 -18.89 -104.38
CA GLN A 31 -0.53 -17.55 -103.81
C GLN A 31 -1.88 -16.86 -103.62
N GLU A 32 -2.79 -16.97 -104.58
CA GLU A 32 -4.16 -16.47 -104.48
C GLU A 32 -4.93 -17.18 -103.37
N GLU A 33 -4.85 -18.52 -103.27
CA GLU A 33 -5.46 -19.28 -102.18
C GLU A 33 -4.91 -18.89 -100.79
N LEU A 34 -3.60 -18.67 -100.66
CA LEU A 34 -3.00 -18.21 -99.41
C LEU A 34 -3.42 -16.77 -99.07
N ARG A 35 -3.51 -15.90 -100.07
CA ARG A 35 -3.97 -14.53 -99.92
C ARG A 35 -5.44 -14.47 -99.51
N ASP A 36 -6.28 -15.32 -100.10
CA ASP A 36 -7.68 -15.46 -99.73
C ASP A 36 -7.84 -16.01 -98.30
N LYS A 37 -6.99 -16.97 -97.90
CA LYS A 37 -6.96 -17.49 -96.52
C LYS A 37 -6.54 -16.40 -95.53
N LEU A 38 -5.53 -15.58 -95.85
CA LEU A 38 -5.10 -14.44 -95.04
C LEU A 38 -6.21 -13.39 -94.92
N GLN A 39 -6.83 -12.98 -96.03
CA GLN A 39 -7.93 -12.03 -96.02
C GLN A 39 -9.15 -12.54 -95.26
N ARG A 40 -9.45 -13.84 -95.31
CA ARG A 40 -10.52 -14.45 -94.50
C ARG A 40 -10.19 -14.42 -93.02
N LEU A 41 -8.94 -14.60 -92.63
CA LEU A 41 -8.50 -14.50 -91.23
C LEU A 41 -8.51 -13.05 -90.74
N GLU A 42 -7.97 -12.12 -91.53
CA GLU A 42 -8.01 -10.67 -91.25
C GLU A 42 -9.47 -10.19 -91.12
N SER A 43 -10.34 -10.55 -92.07
CA SER A 43 -11.77 -10.21 -92.01
C SER A 43 -12.47 -10.86 -90.83
N LYS A 44 -12.06 -12.06 -90.39
CA LYS A 44 -12.62 -12.68 -89.18
C LYS A 44 -12.14 -12.01 -87.90
N VAL A 45 -10.92 -11.51 -87.87
CA VAL A 45 -10.35 -10.78 -86.72
C VAL A 45 -10.91 -9.35 -86.63
N LEU A 46 -11.29 -8.75 -87.77
CA LEU A 46 -11.66 -7.33 -87.90
C LEU A 46 -13.15 -7.04 -88.24
N VAL A 47 -13.90 -8.00 -88.79
CA VAL A 47 -15.28 -7.80 -89.31
C VAL A 47 -16.25 -8.90 -88.83
N GLY A 48 -15.73 -10.02 -88.32
CA GLY A 48 -16.52 -11.14 -87.83
C GLY A 48 -17.10 -10.92 -86.44
N GLY A 49 -18.18 -10.14 -86.34
CA GLY A 49 -19.11 -10.12 -85.20
C GLY A 49 -18.62 -9.42 -83.92
N GLU A 50 -17.36 -9.55 -83.55
CA GLU A 50 -16.76 -8.85 -82.41
C GLU A 50 -15.25 -8.62 -82.66
N ASN A 51 -14.80 -7.36 -82.68
CA ASN A 51 -13.39 -7.01 -82.85
C ASN A 51 -12.53 -7.61 -81.73
N LEU A 52 -11.84 -8.71 -82.01
CA LEU A 52 -11.00 -9.42 -81.04
C LEU A 52 -9.84 -8.53 -80.54
N LEU A 53 -9.32 -7.66 -81.40
CA LEU A 53 -8.30 -6.68 -81.05
C LEU A 53 -8.83 -5.66 -80.02
N ASP A 54 -10.00 -5.08 -80.29
CA ASP A 54 -10.64 -4.12 -79.39
C ASP A 54 -11.02 -4.76 -78.05
N LYS A 55 -11.42 -6.04 -78.04
CA LYS A 55 -11.67 -6.80 -76.81
C LYS A 55 -10.39 -7.01 -76.00
N ALA A 56 -9.29 -7.35 -76.64
CA ALA A 56 -8.00 -7.50 -75.97
C ALA A 56 -7.52 -6.17 -75.38
N ASP A 57 -7.69 -5.06 -76.11
CA ASP A 57 -7.37 -3.72 -75.62
C ASP A 57 -8.28 -3.29 -74.46
N CYS A 58 -9.59 -3.57 -74.54
CA CYS A 58 -10.53 -3.32 -73.45
C CYS A 58 -10.20 -4.15 -72.21
N GLN A 59 -9.88 -5.44 -72.36
CA GLN A 59 -9.44 -6.30 -71.26
C GLN A 59 -8.14 -5.80 -70.63
N ARG A 60 -7.18 -5.39 -71.46
CA ARG A 60 -5.90 -4.84 -70.99
C ARG A 60 -6.11 -3.54 -70.21
N ARG A 61 -6.97 -2.64 -70.68
CA ARG A 61 -7.35 -1.41 -69.95
C ARG A 61 -8.04 -1.73 -68.63
N LEU A 62 -8.95 -2.70 -68.61
CA LEU A 62 -9.65 -3.13 -67.39
C LEU A 62 -8.68 -3.72 -66.35
N LEU A 63 -7.73 -4.56 -66.79
CA LEU A 63 -6.69 -5.10 -65.93
C LEU A 63 -5.77 -4.00 -65.38
N GLU A 64 -5.43 -3.01 -66.20
CA GLU A 64 -4.63 -1.87 -65.78
C GLU A 64 -5.35 -1.02 -64.73
N THR A 65 -6.66 -0.75 -64.91
CA THR A 65 -7.45 -0.04 -63.90
C THR A 65 -7.59 -0.86 -62.62
N ALA A 66 -7.81 -2.16 -62.71
CA ALA A 66 -7.91 -3.05 -61.55
C ALA A 66 -6.58 -3.14 -60.79
N ALA A 67 -5.45 -3.20 -61.50
CA ALA A 67 -4.11 -3.18 -60.91
C ALA A 67 -3.85 -1.85 -60.17
N LYS A 68 -4.20 -0.71 -60.77
CA LYS A 68 -4.08 0.61 -60.13
C LYS A 68 -4.95 0.71 -58.87
N GLU A 69 -6.17 0.18 -58.90
CA GLU A 69 -7.04 0.13 -57.71
C GLU A 69 -6.49 -0.77 -56.61
N LEU A 70 -5.96 -1.96 -56.96
CA LEU A 70 -5.30 -2.86 -56.02
C LEU A 70 -4.11 -2.21 -55.35
N GLU A 71 -3.26 -1.51 -56.11
CA GLU A 71 -2.13 -0.77 -55.54
C GLU A 71 -2.59 0.35 -54.61
N ALA A 72 -3.63 1.10 -54.96
CA ALA A 72 -4.18 2.15 -54.11
C ALA A 72 -4.73 1.56 -52.80
N ARG A 73 -5.44 0.42 -52.88
CA ARG A 73 -5.93 -0.30 -51.70
C ARG A 73 -4.79 -0.82 -50.83
N ALA A 74 -3.76 -1.41 -51.42
CA ALA A 74 -2.58 -1.90 -50.71
C ALA A 74 -1.84 -0.77 -49.99
N ARG A 75 -1.69 0.40 -50.63
CA ARG A 75 -1.08 1.60 -50.01
C ARG A 75 -1.92 2.13 -48.85
N ASN A 76 -3.24 2.16 -49.00
CA ASN A 76 -4.13 2.57 -47.92
C ASN A 76 -4.07 1.58 -46.76
N GLU A 77 -4.12 0.28 -47.03
CA GLU A 77 -4.01 -0.76 -46.02
C GLU A 77 -2.68 -0.67 -45.25
N GLN A 78 -1.57 -0.45 -45.94
CA GLN A 78 -0.28 -0.21 -45.30
C GLN A 78 -0.31 1.03 -44.39
N ARG A 79 -0.83 2.16 -44.87
CA ARG A 79 -0.98 3.38 -44.04
C ARG A 79 -1.82 3.13 -42.79
N LEU A 80 -2.96 2.45 -42.94
CA LEU A 80 -3.83 2.09 -41.83
C LEU A 80 -3.13 1.17 -40.84
N ARG A 81 -2.34 0.20 -41.31
CA ARG A 81 -1.54 -0.69 -40.45
C ARG A 81 -0.46 0.09 -39.69
N ASP A 82 0.25 0.99 -40.34
CA ASP A 82 1.27 1.83 -39.70
C ASP A 82 0.66 2.74 -38.63
N ASP A 83 -0.51 3.33 -38.91
CA ASP A 83 -1.23 4.18 -37.97
C ASP A 83 -1.79 3.38 -36.78
N LEU A 84 -2.26 2.15 -37.00
CA LEU A 84 -2.65 1.25 -35.92
C LEU A 84 -1.46 0.90 -35.02
N GLN A 85 -0.31 0.56 -35.61
CA GLN A 85 0.91 0.25 -34.84
C GLN A 85 1.38 1.44 -34.00
N LYS A 86 1.33 2.67 -34.54
CA LYS A 86 1.66 3.88 -33.76
C LYS A 86 0.72 4.08 -32.58
N LYS A 87 -0.60 3.93 -32.80
CA LYS A 87 -1.59 4.04 -31.73
C LYS A 87 -1.43 2.95 -30.68
N GLU A 88 -1.10 1.73 -31.08
CA GLU A 88 -0.80 0.63 -30.17
C GLU A 88 0.44 0.94 -29.32
N ALA A 89 1.51 1.45 -29.93
CA ALA A 89 2.71 1.88 -29.20
C ALA A 89 2.41 3.01 -28.21
N GLU A 90 1.69 4.05 -28.62
CA GLU A 90 1.25 5.14 -27.73
C GLU A 90 0.39 4.63 -26.57
N ARG A 91 -0.48 3.65 -26.82
CA ARG A 91 -1.32 3.05 -25.79
C ARG A 91 -0.49 2.30 -24.76
N LEU A 92 0.51 1.52 -25.21
CA LEU A 92 1.43 0.82 -24.32
C LEU A 92 2.24 1.81 -23.46
N ASP A 93 2.78 2.87 -24.07
CA ASP A 93 3.51 3.91 -23.34
C ASP A 93 2.65 4.57 -22.25
N LEU A 94 1.36 4.82 -22.55
CA LEU A 94 0.42 5.38 -21.58
C LEU A 94 0.08 4.40 -20.46
N GLU A 95 -0.11 3.11 -20.79
CA GLU A 95 -0.36 2.05 -19.80
C GLU A 95 0.82 1.90 -18.83
N GLU A 96 2.05 1.91 -19.33
CA GLU A 96 3.27 1.84 -18.51
C GLU A 96 3.38 3.05 -17.57
N ARG A 97 3.18 4.27 -18.10
CA ARG A 97 3.19 5.50 -17.29
C ARG A 97 2.10 5.49 -16.23
N TYR A 98 0.90 5.03 -16.57
CA TYR A 98 -0.20 4.93 -15.63
C TYR A 98 0.07 3.89 -14.54
N SER A 99 0.64 2.73 -14.90
CA SER A 99 1.04 1.71 -13.93
C SER A 99 2.10 2.24 -12.96
N SER A 100 3.12 2.93 -13.47
CA SER A 100 4.16 3.56 -12.64
C SER A 100 3.56 4.61 -11.67
N LEU A 101 2.67 5.47 -12.17
CA LEU A 101 2.01 6.48 -11.33
C LEU A 101 1.13 5.84 -10.25
N GLN A 102 0.44 4.75 -10.59
CA GLN A 102 -0.39 4.00 -9.64
C GLN A 102 0.48 3.35 -8.54
N GLU A 103 1.60 2.73 -8.91
CA GLU A 103 2.56 2.18 -7.95
C GLU A 103 3.09 3.26 -7.01
N GLU A 104 3.47 4.43 -7.53
CA GLU A 104 3.88 5.57 -6.71
C GLU A 104 2.78 6.03 -5.75
N ASN A 105 1.54 6.14 -6.22
CA ASN A 105 0.41 6.55 -5.40
C ASN A 105 0.18 5.56 -4.26
N THR A 106 0.21 4.26 -4.55
CA THR A 106 0.08 3.22 -3.51
C THR A 106 1.22 3.28 -2.50
N ALA A 107 2.46 3.50 -2.96
CA ALA A 107 3.62 3.65 -2.08
C ALA A 107 3.51 4.89 -1.18
N LYS A 108 3.15 6.05 -1.74
CA LYS A 108 2.93 7.30 -0.99
C LYS A 108 1.79 7.14 0.02
N THR A 109 0.68 6.51 -0.38
CA THR A 109 -0.46 6.21 0.49
C THR A 109 -0.07 5.31 1.67
N ARG A 110 0.76 4.29 1.44
CA ARG A 110 1.28 3.43 2.52
C ARG A 110 2.16 4.22 3.50
N LYS A 111 3.04 5.08 3.00
CA LYS A 111 3.87 5.96 3.85
C LYS A 111 3.01 6.92 4.67
N LEU A 112 2.01 7.53 4.06
CA LEU A 112 1.07 8.42 4.74
C LEU A 112 0.32 7.69 5.86
N LYS A 113 -0.21 6.48 5.60
CA LYS A 113 -0.89 5.67 6.63
C LYS A 113 0.02 5.39 7.82
N ARG A 114 1.30 5.04 7.59
CA ARG A 114 2.28 4.82 8.66
C ARG A 114 2.56 6.09 9.44
N ALA A 115 2.74 7.23 8.76
CA ALA A 115 2.97 8.52 9.42
C ALA A 115 1.78 8.93 10.30
N VAL A 116 0.54 8.72 9.83
CA VAL A 116 -0.67 8.98 10.60
C VAL A 116 -0.78 8.05 11.81
N GLN A 117 -0.41 6.77 11.67
CA GLN A 117 -0.36 5.84 12.80
C GLN A 117 0.64 6.30 13.87
N LEU A 118 1.86 6.69 13.47
CA LEU A 118 2.88 7.22 14.38
C LEU A 118 2.43 8.54 15.05
N LEU A 119 1.77 9.42 14.30
CA LEU A 119 1.20 10.65 14.86
C LEU A 119 0.14 10.32 15.92
N ASN A 120 -0.74 9.37 15.64
CA ASN A 120 -1.81 8.99 16.56
C ASN A 120 -1.27 8.28 17.80
N SER A 121 -0.22 7.45 17.66
CA SER A 121 0.44 6.84 18.82
C SER A 121 1.11 7.89 19.70
N ALA A 122 1.87 8.82 19.11
CA ALA A 122 2.50 9.91 19.86
C ALA A 122 1.47 10.81 20.56
N LYS A 123 0.32 11.08 19.92
CA LYS A 123 -0.79 11.81 20.55
C LYS A 123 -1.40 11.04 21.74
N ALA A 124 -1.53 9.73 21.63
CA ALA A 124 -2.03 8.89 22.73
C ALA A 124 -1.03 8.88 23.90
N GLU A 125 0.26 8.69 23.61
CA GLU A 125 1.34 8.76 24.61
C GLU A 125 1.36 10.11 25.34
N LEU A 126 1.24 11.23 24.59
CA LEU A 126 1.16 12.56 25.20
C LEU A 126 -0.05 12.70 26.13
N ALA A 127 -1.23 12.20 25.71
CA ALA A 127 -2.44 12.25 26.52
C ALA A 127 -2.29 11.40 27.80
N ASP A 128 -1.63 10.26 27.73
CA ASP A 128 -1.38 9.40 28.87
C ASP A 128 -0.38 10.04 29.84
N GLN A 129 0.71 10.63 29.34
CA GLN A 129 1.66 11.40 30.14
C GLN A 129 1.00 12.58 30.85
N GLN A 130 0.14 13.34 30.17
CA GLN A 130 -0.58 14.45 30.78
C GLN A 130 -1.50 13.99 31.92
N ARG A 131 -2.17 12.84 31.76
CA ARG A 131 -3.01 12.25 32.82
C ARG A 131 -2.20 11.80 34.02
N GLU A 132 -1.04 11.19 33.78
CA GLU A 132 -0.11 10.78 34.84
C GLU A 132 0.40 12.00 35.61
N GLN A 133 0.92 13.01 34.90
CA GLN A 133 1.37 14.27 35.49
C GLN A 133 0.27 14.95 36.31
N GLN A 134 -0.97 14.96 35.82
CA GLN A 134 -2.10 15.50 36.56
C GLN A 134 -2.34 14.74 37.87
N ARG A 135 -2.29 13.41 37.85
CA ARG A 135 -2.46 12.57 39.05
C ARG A 135 -1.32 12.76 40.05
N GLU A 136 -0.09 12.84 39.57
CA GLU A 136 1.08 13.12 40.42
C GLU A 136 0.98 14.50 41.06
N MET A 137 0.60 15.52 40.28
CA MET A 137 0.38 16.86 40.79
C MET A 137 -0.74 16.89 41.84
N GLU A 138 -1.87 16.23 41.59
CA GLU A 138 -2.95 16.08 42.58
C GLU A 138 -2.46 15.39 43.86
N GLY A 139 -1.70 14.30 43.74
CA GLY A 139 -1.11 13.60 44.87
C GLY A 139 -0.15 14.48 45.70
N ILE A 140 0.71 15.26 45.04
CA ILE A 140 1.60 16.21 45.71
C ILE A 140 0.79 17.31 46.40
N LEU A 141 -0.21 17.87 45.73
CA LEU A 141 -1.06 18.92 46.32
C LEU A 141 -1.84 18.41 47.54
N ASP A 142 -2.33 17.18 47.50
CA ASP A 142 -2.99 16.56 48.66
C ASP A 142 -2.01 16.29 49.80
N GLY A 143 -0.77 15.90 49.49
CA GLY A 143 0.32 15.82 50.46
C GLY A 143 0.62 17.17 51.12
N VAL A 144 0.73 18.25 50.32
CA VAL A 144 0.92 19.61 50.83
C VAL A 144 -0.25 20.03 51.74
N ARG A 145 -1.49 19.72 51.35
CA ARG A 145 -2.67 20.02 52.19
C ARG A 145 -2.65 19.23 53.49
N ALA A 146 -2.24 17.97 53.48
CA ALA A 146 -2.11 17.14 54.69
C ALA A 146 -1.05 17.71 55.64
N LEU A 147 0.17 17.96 55.14
CA LEU A 147 1.26 18.54 55.92
C LEU A 147 0.90 19.92 56.49
N ARG A 148 0.19 20.76 55.73
CA ARG A 148 -0.31 22.04 56.23
C ARG A 148 -1.27 21.88 57.40
N ARG A 149 -2.19 20.91 57.35
CA ARG A 149 -3.11 20.63 58.47
C ARG A 149 -2.37 20.12 59.69
N GLU A 150 -1.39 19.24 59.50
CA GLU A 150 -0.56 18.71 60.59
C GLU A 150 0.28 19.82 61.25
N LEU A 151 0.87 20.70 60.45
CA LEU A 151 1.62 21.85 60.95
C LEU A 151 0.72 22.80 61.74
N GLN A 152 -0.45 23.16 61.20
CA GLN A 152 -1.42 24.01 61.89
C GLN A 152 -1.90 23.39 63.21
N LEU A 153 -2.08 22.07 63.25
CA LEU A 153 -2.42 21.36 64.48
C LEU A 153 -1.28 21.44 65.50
N ALA A 154 -0.04 21.22 65.06
CA ALA A 154 1.13 21.32 65.93
C ALA A 154 1.29 22.75 66.48
N GLU A 155 1.14 23.78 65.65
CA GLU A 155 1.14 25.19 66.06
C GLU A 155 0.03 25.47 67.09
N LEU A 156 -1.19 25.00 66.85
CA LEU A 156 -2.31 25.16 67.79
C LEU A 156 -2.00 24.51 69.15
N VAL A 157 -1.41 23.31 69.16
CA VAL A 157 -1.02 22.62 70.39
C VAL A 157 0.09 23.38 71.11
N LEU A 158 1.11 23.84 70.39
CA LEU A 158 2.19 24.65 70.98
C LEU A 158 1.63 25.94 71.61
N ASP A 159 0.72 26.61 70.92
CA ASP A 159 0.09 27.85 71.39
C ASP A 159 -0.81 27.65 72.61
N ALA A 160 -1.50 26.50 72.70
CA ALA A 160 -2.38 26.19 73.81
C ALA A 160 -1.63 25.81 75.10
N TYR A 161 -0.46 25.15 74.98
CA TYR A 161 0.23 24.55 76.12
C TYR A 161 1.57 25.19 76.49
N ILE A 162 2.19 25.99 75.60
CA ILE A 162 3.51 26.58 75.83
C ILE A 162 3.44 28.10 75.63
N PRO A 163 3.68 28.91 76.69
CA PRO A 163 3.82 30.36 76.56
C PRO A 163 4.89 30.77 75.54
N ARG A 164 4.63 31.87 74.81
CA ARG A 164 5.51 32.39 73.74
C ARG A 164 6.96 32.62 74.18
N GLU A 165 7.17 33.07 75.41
CA GLU A 165 8.51 33.32 75.97
C GLU A 165 9.34 32.03 76.04
N TYR A 166 8.71 30.91 76.43
CA TYR A 166 9.38 29.61 76.48
C TYR A 166 9.56 28.99 75.10
N GLN A 167 8.64 29.24 74.16
CA GLN A 167 8.82 28.82 72.76
C GLN A 167 10.08 29.46 72.17
N ALA A 168 10.24 30.78 72.32
CA ALA A 168 11.42 31.51 71.84
C ALA A 168 12.72 31.02 72.51
N LEU A 169 12.68 30.68 73.80
CA LEU A 169 13.82 30.08 74.50
C LEU A 169 14.18 28.73 73.89
N ILE A 170 13.21 27.84 73.66
CA ILE A 170 13.44 26.52 73.07
C ILE A 170 14.05 26.66 71.66
N GLU A 171 13.51 27.54 70.82
CA GLU A 171 14.02 27.79 69.47
C GLU A 171 15.49 28.20 69.44
N GLN A 172 15.95 29.00 70.42
CA GLN A 172 17.37 29.42 70.51
C GLN A 172 18.33 28.28 70.87
N TYR A 173 17.85 27.24 71.57
CA TYR A 173 18.66 26.14 72.06
C TYR A 173 18.43 24.82 71.32
N VAL A 174 17.59 24.81 70.28
CA VAL A 174 17.35 23.68 69.40
C VAL A 174 18.32 23.69 68.20
N HIS A 175 18.77 22.52 67.80
CA HIS A 175 19.54 22.33 66.57
C HIS A 175 19.19 21.00 65.92
N TRP A 176 19.29 20.95 64.60
CA TRP A 176 19.08 19.73 63.82
C TRP A 176 20.36 18.90 63.81
N ASN A 177 20.26 17.61 64.15
CA ASN A 177 21.37 16.67 64.05
C ASN A 177 21.22 15.83 62.78
N GLU A 178 21.99 16.14 61.73
CA GLU A 178 21.93 15.43 60.44
C GLU A 178 22.30 13.94 60.52
N GLN A 179 23.13 13.54 61.49
CA GLN A 179 23.59 12.15 61.61
C GLN A 179 22.52 11.24 62.20
N LEU A 180 21.68 11.77 63.10
CA LEU A 180 20.59 11.04 63.73
C LEU A 180 19.23 11.32 63.05
N GLY A 181 19.11 12.43 62.32
CA GLY A 181 17.86 12.84 61.69
C GLY A 181 16.81 13.32 62.69
N GLU A 182 17.22 13.94 63.79
CA GLU A 182 16.34 14.38 64.87
C GLU A 182 16.69 15.79 65.37
N TRP A 183 15.68 16.52 65.86
CA TRP A 183 15.86 17.78 66.55
C TRP A 183 16.37 17.55 67.97
N GLN A 184 17.47 18.18 68.35
CA GLN A 184 18.07 18.09 69.67
C GLN A 184 18.04 19.45 70.38
N VAL A 185 17.47 19.47 71.59
CA VAL A 185 17.54 20.63 72.47
C VAL A 185 18.84 20.54 73.28
N ARG A 186 19.57 21.64 73.46
CA ARG A 186 20.79 21.67 74.28
C ARG A 186 20.43 21.47 75.76
N CYS A 187 21.32 20.77 76.49
CA CYS A 187 21.20 20.58 77.94
C CYS A 187 19.92 19.86 78.41
N VAL A 188 19.27 19.06 77.56
CA VAL A 188 18.04 18.30 77.88
C VAL A 188 18.17 17.45 79.14
N ALA A 189 19.35 16.87 79.38
CA ALA A 189 19.63 16.06 80.57
C ALA A 189 19.38 16.80 81.89
N TYR A 190 19.44 18.13 81.89
CA TYR A 190 19.25 18.97 83.09
C TYR A 190 17.82 19.49 83.25
N THR A 191 16.88 19.07 82.39
CA THR A 191 15.46 19.42 82.52
C THR A 191 14.78 18.56 83.58
N GLY A 192 13.78 19.11 84.29
CA GLY A 192 13.14 18.47 85.44
C GLY A 192 12.58 17.06 85.18
N ASN A 193 12.10 16.78 83.96
CA ASN A 193 11.60 15.46 83.56
C ASN A 193 12.71 14.40 83.44
N ASN A 194 13.94 14.80 83.11
CA ASN A 194 15.10 13.90 82.99
C ASN A 194 15.92 13.80 84.29
N MET A 195 15.70 14.72 85.24
CA MET A 195 16.38 14.76 86.54
C MET A 195 15.59 14.06 87.66
N ALA A 196 14.30 13.80 87.47
CA ALA A 196 13.50 13.01 88.42
C ALA A 196 13.86 11.52 88.29
N PRO A 197 14.14 10.80 89.40
CA PRO A 197 14.23 9.35 89.35
C PRO A 197 12.89 8.82 88.83
N GLY A 198 12.93 8.06 87.73
CA GLY A 198 11.72 7.52 87.12
C GLY A 198 10.83 6.83 88.15
N PRO A 199 9.48 6.87 88.00
CA PRO A 199 8.61 6.11 88.89
C PRO A 199 9.07 4.65 88.90
N PRO A 200 9.03 3.97 90.07
CA PRO A 200 9.48 2.58 90.16
C PRO A 200 8.75 1.78 89.09
N ALA A 201 9.50 1.01 88.29
CA ALA A 201 8.98 0.19 87.21
C ALA A 201 7.67 -0.47 87.64
N ALA A 202 6.54 0.03 87.12
CA ALA A 202 5.25 -0.54 87.41
C ALA A 202 5.31 -1.99 86.94
N LYS A 203 5.20 -2.94 87.88
CA LYS A 203 5.02 -4.36 87.56
C LYS A 203 3.91 -4.41 86.53
N SER A 204 4.16 -5.10 85.41
CA SER A 204 3.19 -5.33 84.35
C SER A 204 1.99 -6.11 84.92
N HIS A 205 1.06 -5.40 85.55
CA HIS A 205 -0.29 -5.91 85.69
C HIS A 205 -0.83 -5.95 84.26
N HIS A 206 -1.01 -7.16 83.75
CA HIS A 206 -1.84 -7.41 82.58
C HIS A 206 -3.21 -6.79 82.87
N HIS A 207 -3.41 -5.55 82.45
CA HIS A 207 -4.73 -4.98 82.33
C HIS A 207 -5.34 -5.64 81.10
N GLU A 208 -6.18 -6.64 81.36
CA GLU A 208 -7.09 -7.14 80.34
C GLU A 208 -7.92 -5.93 79.86
N PRO A 209 -7.95 -5.63 78.55
CA PRO A 209 -8.68 -4.49 78.05
C PRO A 209 -10.16 -4.64 78.46
N PRO A 210 -10.82 -3.58 78.94
CA PRO A 210 -12.23 -3.64 79.31
C PRO A 210 -13.03 -4.18 78.14
N ASP A 211 -13.87 -5.18 78.38
CA ASP A 211 -14.72 -5.73 77.32
C ASP A 211 -15.76 -4.67 76.91
N LEU A 212 -15.58 -4.12 75.71
CA LEU A 212 -16.45 -3.10 75.11
C LEU A 212 -17.54 -3.71 74.23
N SER A 213 -17.73 -5.03 74.28
CA SER A 213 -18.73 -5.77 73.51
C SER A 213 -20.16 -5.24 73.72
N ASP A 214 -20.49 -4.74 74.91
CA ASP A 214 -21.80 -4.15 75.23
C ASP A 214 -22.00 -2.71 74.72
N ARG A 215 -20.95 -2.05 74.21
CA ARG A 215 -20.98 -0.62 73.82
C ARG A 215 -21.06 -0.41 72.32
N TYR A 216 -20.79 -1.45 71.52
CA TYR A 216 -20.89 -1.41 70.07
C TYR A 216 -21.99 -2.37 69.60
N LEU A 217 -22.97 -1.85 68.85
CA LEU A 217 -23.93 -2.72 68.16
C LEU A 217 -23.19 -3.53 67.11
N SER A 218 -23.04 -4.84 67.38
CA SER A 218 -22.56 -5.78 66.37
C SER A 218 -23.70 -6.13 65.39
N TYR A 219 -23.39 -6.16 64.09
CA TYR A 219 -24.33 -6.53 63.03
C TYR A 219 -24.91 -7.95 63.17
N ALA A 220 -24.33 -8.78 64.05
CA ALA A 220 -24.87 -10.08 64.42
C ALA A 220 -26.24 -9.97 65.12
N SER A 221 -26.47 -8.89 65.89
CA SER A 221 -27.74 -8.63 66.58
C SER A 221 -28.87 -8.17 65.66
N LEU A 222 -28.52 -7.56 64.50
CA LEU A 222 -29.47 -7.12 63.48
C LEU A 222 -29.89 -8.26 62.53
N SER A 223 -29.12 -9.34 62.47
CA SER A 223 -29.44 -10.52 61.67
C SER A 223 -30.35 -11.47 62.45
N GLY A 224 -31.57 -11.02 62.73
CA GLY A 224 -32.62 -11.88 63.25
C GLY A 224 -32.86 -13.07 62.32
N ARG A 225 -32.72 -14.28 62.89
CA ARG A 225 -33.08 -15.60 62.35
C ARG A 225 -32.31 -16.09 61.12
N GLY A 226 -31.56 -17.17 61.36
CA GLY A 226 -31.45 -18.28 60.40
C GLY A 226 -30.12 -18.39 59.68
N SER A 227 -29.24 -19.23 60.25
CA SER A 227 -28.47 -20.26 59.55
C SER A 227 -27.08 -20.39 60.16
N ARG A 228 -26.87 -21.48 60.91
CA ARG A 228 -25.52 -21.98 61.19
C ARG A 228 -24.97 -22.53 59.87
N LEU A 229 -24.24 -21.72 59.13
CA LEU A 229 -23.26 -22.23 58.18
C LEU A 229 -21.88 -21.92 58.74
N ALA A 230 -21.26 -22.97 59.27
CA ALA A 230 -19.84 -22.99 59.56
C ALA A 230 -19.10 -22.59 58.28
N ARG A 231 -18.47 -21.42 58.29
CA ARG A 231 -17.59 -20.99 57.20
C ARG A 231 -16.31 -21.81 57.30
N ALA A 232 -16.08 -22.67 56.31
CA ALA A 232 -14.90 -23.49 56.18
C ALA A 232 -13.63 -22.63 56.29
N ALA A 233 -12.66 -23.12 57.08
CA ALA A 233 -11.33 -22.55 57.15
C ALA A 233 -10.70 -22.57 55.75
N SER A 234 -10.49 -21.39 55.16
CA SER A 234 -9.74 -21.28 53.91
C SER A 234 -8.27 -21.55 54.19
N ALA A 235 -7.80 -22.72 53.76
CA ALA A 235 -6.40 -23.10 53.74
C ALA A 235 -5.65 -22.33 52.64
N VAL A 236 -5.29 -21.08 52.93
CA VAL A 236 -4.28 -20.35 52.14
C VAL A 236 -3.17 -19.93 53.10
N PRO A 237 -1.96 -20.52 53.01
CA PRO A 237 -0.86 -20.14 53.87
C PRO A 237 -0.40 -18.73 53.50
N ARG A 238 -0.27 -17.87 54.51
CA ARG A 238 0.28 -16.51 54.37
C ARG A 238 1.76 -16.59 53.97
N PRO A 239 2.25 -15.72 53.07
CA PRO A 239 3.64 -15.75 52.66
C PRO A 239 4.56 -15.35 53.82
N HIS A 240 5.56 -16.18 54.08
CA HIS A 240 6.59 -15.97 55.09
C HIS A 240 7.70 -15.10 54.49
N THR A 241 7.72 -13.80 54.79
CA THR A 241 8.86 -12.95 54.44
C THR A 241 10.01 -13.21 55.42
N ALA A 242 10.93 -14.09 55.04
CA ALA A 242 12.18 -14.30 55.76
C ALA A 242 13.15 -13.15 55.45
N LEU A 243 13.51 -12.39 56.49
CA LEU A 243 14.66 -11.49 56.48
C LEU A 243 15.93 -12.33 56.27
N ARG A 244 16.61 -12.13 55.14
CA ARG A 244 17.94 -12.70 54.88
C ARG A 244 18.97 -11.85 55.62
N GLN A 245 19.47 -12.35 56.76
CA GLN A 245 20.66 -11.79 57.39
C GLN A 245 21.85 -11.94 56.43
N ARG A 246 22.54 -10.81 56.17
CA ARG A 246 23.87 -10.80 55.57
C ARG A 246 24.89 -11.10 56.68
N GLN A 247 25.65 -12.17 56.50
CA GLN A 247 27.09 -12.23 56.81
C GLN A 247 27.76 -12.87 55.61
#